data_AF-A0A943YXK8-F1
#
_entry.id   AF-A0A943YXK8-F1
#
_cell.length_a   1.000
_cell.length_b   1.000
_cell.length_c   1.000
_cell.angle_alpha   90.00
_cell.angle_beta   90.00
_cell.angle_gamma   90.00
#
_symmetry.space_group_name_H-M   'P 1'
#
loop_
_entity.id
_entity.type
_entity.pdbx_description
1 polymer ?
#
loop_
_entity_poly.entity_id
_entity_poly.type
_entity_poly.pdbx_seq_one_letter_code
_entity_poly.pdbx_strand_id
1 'polypeptide(L)' 'MPHPVLETDECIGCGICVDACPQGVLEIAGGVVVIENEDACIACGDCVEECPMGCITEIVED' A
#
# COMPACT_ATOMS: atom_id res chain seq x y z
N MET A 1 -14.39 -4.56 3.50
CA MET A 1 -13.78 -3.23 3.80
C MET A 1 -12.75 -2.96 2.71
N PRO A 2 -12.56 -1.71 2.26
CA PRO A 2 -11.62 -1.45 1.17
C PRO A 2 -10.18 -1.77 1.61
N HIS A 3 -9.37 -2.41 0.78
CA HIS A 3 -7.94 -2.62 1.07
C HIS A 3 -7.10 -2.69 -0.21
N PRO A 4 -5.81 -2.29 -0.17
CA PRO A 4 -4.92 -2.34 -1.34
C PRO A 4 -4.40 -3.75 -1.60
N VAL A 5 -4.36 -4.15 -2.87
CA VAL A 5 -3.73 -5.40 -3.32
C VAL A 5 -2.23 -5.18 -3.49
N LEU A 6 -1.41 -6.04 -2.88
CA LEU A 6 0.05 -5.94 -2.89
C LEU A 6 0.69 -7.04 -3.76
N GLU A 7 1.46 -6.64 -4.77
CA GLU A 7 2.32 -7.51 -5.58
C GLU A 7 3.79 -7.11 -5.37
N THR A 8 4.46 -7.75 -4.42
CA THR A 8 5.72 -7.24 -3.85
C THR A 8 7.00 -7.88 -4.37
N ASP A 9 6.93 -8.70 -5.44
CA ASP A 9 8.09 -9.37 -6.02
C ASP A 9 9.20 -8.40 -6.47
N GLU A 10 8.81 -7.22 -6.97
CA GLU A 10 9.73 -6.15 -7.39
C GLU A 10 9.78 -4.98 -6.39
N CYS A 11 9.17 -5.13 -5.21
CA CYS A 11 9.16 -4.09 -4.20
C CYS A 11 10.57 -3.86 -3.65
N ILE A 12 11.03 -2.62 -3.71
CA ILE A 12 12.36 -2.23 -3.22
C ILE A 12 12.33 -1.61 -1.80
N GLY A 13 11.18 -1.65 -1.12
CA GLY A 13 11.04 -1.12 0.24
C GLY A 13 11.23 0.39 0.38
N CYS A 14 10.92 1.17 -0.68
CA CYS A 14 11.21 2.62 -0.69
C CYS A 14 10.38 3.45 0.30
N GLY A 15 9.24 2.95 0.78
CA GLY A 15 8.40 3.64 1.76
C GLY A 15 7.46 4.72 1.21
N ILE A 16 7.52 5.05 -0.09
CA ILE A 16 6.71 6.14 -0.68
C ILE A 16 5.20 5.91 -0.48
N CYS A 17 4.71 4.69 -0.69
CA CYS A 17 3.31 4.34 -0.46
C CYS A 17 2.89 4.46 1.01
N VAL A 18 3.82 4.25 1.95
CA VAL A 18 3.59 4.42 3.39
C VAL A 18 3.42 5.90 3.71
N ASP A 19 4.34 6.75 3.21
CA ASP A 19 4.27 8.20 3.40
C ASP A 19 3.04 8.83 2.72
N ALA A 20 2.64 8.29 1.57
CA ALA A 20 1.47 8.73 0.82
C ALA A 20 0.15 8.33 1.49
N CYS A 21 0.13 7.29 2.33
CA CYS A 21 -1.12 6.81 2.94
C CYS A 21 -1.56 7.72 4.10
N PRO A 22 -2.64 8.51 3.97
CA PRO A 22 -3.06 9.45 5.01
C PRO A 22 -3.63 8.75 6.26
N GLN A 23 -3.89 7.43 6.18
CA GLN A 23 -4.47 6.64 7.26
C GLN A 23 -3.47 5.68 7.90
N GLY A 24 -2.23 5.62 7.41
CA GLY A 24 -1.21 4.73 7.96
C GLY A 24 -1.55 3.24 7.83
N VAL A 25 -2.17 2.84 6.71
CA VAL A 25 -2.60 1.45 6.45
C VAL A 25 -1.41 0.53 6.15
N LEU A 26 -0.30 1.10 5.68
CA LEU A 26 0.85 0.37 5.16
C LEU A 26 2.07 0.58 6.05
N GLU A 27 2.95 -0.43 6.11
CA GLU A 27 4.30 -0.29 6.68
C GLU A 27 5.36 -0.96 5.80
N ILE A 28 6.63 -0.66 6.07
CA ILE A 28 7.76 -1.41 5.48
C ILE A 28 8.24 -2.45 6.50
N ALA A 29 8.04 -3.72 6.18
CA ALA A 29 8.50 -4.85 6.97
C ALA A 29 9.27 -5.84 6.10
N GLY A 30 10.42 -6.33 6.60
CA GLY A 30 11.22 -7.30 5.86
C GLY A 30 11.77 -6.81 4.52
N GLY A 31 11.83 -5.49 4.31
CA GLY A 31 12.33 -4.87 3.08
C GLY A 31 11.27 -4.68 1.98
N VAL A 32 10.01 -5.01 2.25
CA VAL A 32 8.88 -4.79 1.32
C VAL A 32 7.72 -4.10 2.04
N VAL A 33 6.76 -3.59 1.28
CA VAL A 33 5.51 -3.06 1.83
C VAL A 33 4.62 -4.20 2.32
N VAL A 34 3.96 -4.00 3.46
CA VAL A 34 2.93 -4.89 4.01
C VAL A 34 1.73 -4.06 4.50
N ILE A 35 0.59 -4.72 4.69
CA ILE A 35 -0.60 -4.13 5.30
C ILE A 35 -0.45 -4.22 6.83
N GLU A 36 -0.51 -3.07 7.49
CA GLU A 36 -0.50 -2.96 8.96
C GLU A 36 -1.94 -2.88 9.51
N ASN A 37 -2.82 -2.10 8.87
CA ASN A 37 -4.18 -1.89 9.34
C ASN A 37 -5.17 -1.63 8.19
N GLU A 38 -5.72 -2.69 7.60
CA GLU A 38 -6.68 -2.61 6.49
C GLU A 38 -7.98 -1.89 6.86
N ASP A 39 -8.42 -1.98 8.12
CA ASP A 39 -9.68 -1.38 8.59
C ASP A 39 -9.70 0.16 8.49
N ALA A 40 -8.51 0.78 8.46
CA ALA A 40 -8.35 2.23 8.36
C ALA A 40 -8.37 2.74 6.90
N CYS A 41 -8.39 1.85 5.91
CA CYS A 41 -8.37 2.26 4.52
C CYS A 41 -9.66 3.00 4.13
N ILE A 42 -9.49 4.13 3.45
CA ILE A 42 -10.60 4.99 2.98
C ILE A 42 -10.73 4.98 1.45
N ALA A 43 -10.06 4.04 0.78
CA ALA A 43 -10.04 3.92 -0.69
C ALA A 43 -9.61 5.21 -1.43
N CYS A 44 -8.60 5.93 -0.92
CA CYS A 44 -8.13 7.18 -1.55
C CYS A 44 -7.36 6.96 -2.85
N GLY A 45 -6.60 5.87 -2.98
CA GLY A 45 -5.81 5.55 -4.17
C GLY A 45 -4.35 6.04 -4.15
N ASP A 46 -3.96 6.91 -3.21
CA ASP A 46 -2.63 7.54 -3.19
C ASP A 46 -1.48 6.52 -3.23
N CYS A 47 -1.60 5.41 -2.50
CA CYS A 47 -0.59 4.34 -2.49
C CYS A 47 -0.43 3.63 -3.84
N VAL A 48 -1.49 3.53 -4.64
CA VAL A 48 -1.48 2.97 -6.00
C VAL A 48 -0.76 3.93 -6.95
N GLU A 49 -1.11 5.22 -6.90
CA GLU A 49 -0.56 6.24 -7.80
C GLU A 49 0.93 6.50 -7.54
N GLU A 50 1.34 6.53 -6.27
CA GLU A 50 2.70 6.94 -5.87
C GLU A 50 3.71 5.80 -5.87
N CYS A 51 3.29 4.54 -6.03
CA CYS A 51 4.22 3.41 -6.00
C CYS A 51 5.04 3.35 -7.30
N PRO A 52 6.35 3.68 -7.29
CA PRO A 52 7.14 3.76 -8.52
C PRO A 52 7.42 2.38 -9.15
N MET A 53 7.30 1.32 -8.35
CA MET A 53 7.48 -0.06 -8.79
C MET A 53 6.16 -0.70 -9.23
N GLY A 54 5.02 -0.02 -9.08
CA GLY A 54 3.71 -0.58 -9.41
C GLY A 54 3.28 -1.75 -8.52
N CYS A 55 3.87 -1.92 -7.34
CA CYS A 55 3.59 -3.04 -6.42
C CYS A 55 2.23 -2.96 -5.70
N ILE A 56 1.46 -1.88 -5.93
CA ILE A 56 0.13 -1.70 -5.39
C ILE A 56 -0.79 -1.45 -6.58
N THR A 57 -1.62 -2.43 -6.92
CA THR A 57 -2.25 -2.50 -8.25
C THR A 57 -3.68 -1.96 -8.27
N GLU A 58 -4.44 -2.24 -7.21
CA GLU A 58 -5.83 -1.83 -7.07
C GLU A 58 -6.25 -1.78 -5.60
N ILE A 59 -7.39 -1.14 -5.33
CA ILE A 59 -8.08 -1.19 -4.05
C ILE A 59 -9.37 -1.98 -4.26
N VAL A 60 -9.56 -3.04 -3.49
CA VAL A 60 -10.75 -3.91 -3.59
C VAL A 60 -11.67 -3.70 -2.40
N GLU A 61 -12.96 -3.93 -2.59
CA GLU A 61 -13.98 -3.89 -1.53
C GLU A 61 -14.61 -5.27 -1.37
N ASP A 62 -14.37 -5.91 -0.21
CA ASP A 62 -15.12 -7.09 0.24
C ASP A 62 -16.33 -6.72 1.13
#